data_AF-A7HEW6-F1
#
_entry.id   AF-A7HEW6-F1
#
_cell.length_a   1.000
_cell.length_b   1.000
_cell.length_c   1.000
_cell.angle_alpha   90.00
_cell.angle_beta   90.00
_cell.angle_gamma   90.00
#
_symmetry.space_group_name_H-M   'P 1'
#
loop_
_entity.id
_entity.type
_entity.pdbx_description
1 polymer ?
#
loop_
_entity_poly.entity_id
_entity_poly.type
_entity_poly.pdbx_seq_one_letter_code
_entity_poly.pdbx_strand_id
1 'polypeptide(L)'
;MTPKQRATLKNTLERLRAELVRAGPAKIQPNRTDAATTGVADEDAQALSEMLQVLASQRNKGQAELVARIDRALAKLASAPEDFGLCEDCEEEIAPGRLAVMPYATRCPACQAKTEPRLGAGRRKLTDYR
;
A
#
# COMPACT_ATOMS: atom_id res chain seq x y z
N MET A 1 14.92 -19.51 6.74
CA MET A 1 15.31 -18.22 7.39
C MET A 1 15.68 -18.37 8.88
N THR A 2 16.72 -17.68 9.38
CA THR A 2 17.19 -17.83 10.79
C THR A 2 16.31 -17.09 11.82
N PRO A 3 16.27 -17.51 13.11
CA PRO A 3 15.54 -16.79 14.16
C PRO A 3 16.00 -15.34 14.34
N LYS A 4 17.31 -15.08 14.19
CA LYS A 4 17.87 -13.72 14.26
C LYS A 4 17.34 -12.82 13.13
N GLN A 5 17.28 -13.34 11.91
CA GLN A 5 16.71 -12.60 10.78
C GLN A 5 15.22 -12.29 10.99
N ARG A 6 14.46 -13.23 11.55
CA ARG A 6 13.04 -13.05 11.92
C ARG A 6 12.86 -11.90 12.90
N ALA A 7 13.68 -11.86 13.96
CA ALA A 7 13.64 -10.78 14.94
C ALA A 7 13.96 -9.40 14.32
N THR A 8 14.96 -9.32 13.44
CA THR A 8 15.29 -8.07 12.73
C THR A 8 14.13 -7.57 11.86
N LEU A 9 13.47 -8.48 11.12
CA LEU A 9 12.34 -8.13 10.28
C LEU A 9 11.12 -7.71 11.11
N LYS A 10 10.87 -8.39 12.24
CA LYS A 10 9.83 -8.00 13.20
C LYS A 10 10.02 -6.56 13.68
N ASN A 11 11.21 -6.22 14.18
CA ASN A 11 11.51 -4.87 14.65
C ASN A 11 11.35 -3.82 13.53
N THR A 12 11.73 -4.18 12.30
CA THR A 12 11.57 -3.32 11.13
C THR A 12 10.09 -3.07 10.81
N LEU A 13 9.25 -4.11 10.86
CA LEU A 13 7.81 -4.03 10.65
C LEU A 13 7.13 -3.18 11.74
N GLU A 14 7.48 -3.39 13.01
CA GLU A 14 6.94 -2.61 14.13
C GLU A 14 7.29 -1.12 14.00
N ARG A 15 8.52 -0.80 13.61
CA ARG A 15 8.93 0.58 13.34
C ARG A 15 8.13 1.20 12.18
N LEU A 16 8.03 0.50 11.05
CA LEU A 16 7.25 0.97 9.89
C LEU A 16 5.78 1.21 10.25
N ARG A 17 5.18 0.30 11.02
CA ARG A 17 3.80 0.44 11.51
C ARG A 17 3.65 1.70 12.38
N ALA A 18 4.56 1.88 13.34
CA ALA A 18 4.54 3.03 14.23
C ALA A 18 4.68 4.35 13.46
N GLU A 19 5.55 4.40 12.46
CA GLU A 19 5.71 5.56 11.58
C GLU A 19 4.42 5.89 10.81
N LEU A 20 3.78 4.90 10.19
CA LEU A 20 2.54 5.10 9.44
C LEU A 20 1.35 5.50 10.32
N VAL A 21 1.23 4.88 11.51
CA VAL A 21 0.17 5.22 12.47
C VAL A 21 0.40 6.63 13.02
N ARG A 22 1.65 7.01 13.32
CA ARG A 22 1.99 8.36 13.79
C ARG A 22 1.72 9.43 12.74
N ALA A 23 2.00 9.13 11.46
CA ALA A 23 1.70 10.05 10.36
C ALA A 23 0.19 10.35 10.26
N GLY A 24 -0.65 9.36 10.57
CA GLY A 24 -2.11 9.47 10.49
C GLY A 24 -2.61 9.65 9.06
N PRO A 25 -3.93 9.67 8.84
CA PRO A 25 -4.49 9.93 7.52
C PRO A 25 -4.23 11.38 7.09
N ALA A 26 -3.97 11.59 5.81
CA ALA A 26 -3.97 12.90 5.20
C ALA A 26 -5.34 13.58 5.42
N LYS A 27 -5.29 14.85 5.84
CA LYS A 27 -6.49 15.64 6.07
C LYS A 27 -7.21 15.88 4.74
N ILE A 28 -8.50 15.58 4.72
CA ILE A 28 -9.39 15.89 3.60
C ILE A 28 -9.99 17.26 3.88
N GLN A 29 -9.61 18.27 3.10
CA GLN A 29 -10.15 19.62 3.25
C GLN A 29 -11.57 19.67 2.66
N PRO A 30 -12.56 20.25 3.35
CA PRO A 30 -13.91 20.39 2.81
C PRO A 30 -13.94 21.40 1.65
N ASN A 31 -14.84 21.20 0.69
CA ASN A 31 -15.06 22.14 -0.43
C ASN A 31 -15.53 23.51 0.04
N ARG A 32 -16.17 23.57 1.21
CA ARG A 32 -16.66 24.80 1.81
C ARG A 32 -15.90 25.06 3.09
N THR A 33 -15.10 26.12 3.10
CA THR A 33 -14.27 26.52 4.24
C THR A 33 -15.00 27.45 5.20
N ASP A 34 -16.07 28.12 4.75
CA ASP A 34 -16.90 29.00 5.57
C ASP A 34 -18.40 28.68 5.40
N ALA A 35 -19.08 28.54 6.54
CA ALA A 35 -20.52 28.28 6.56
C ALA A 35 -21.33 29.49 6.08
N ALA A 36 -20.80 30.71 6.22
CA ALA A 36 -21.47 31.96 5.85
C ALA A 36 -21.34 32.34 4.38
N THR A 37 -20.46 31.70 3.60
CA THR A 37 -20.35 31.95 2.15
C THR A 37 -21.59 31.41 1.44
N THR A 38 -22.52 32.28 1.10
CA THR A 38 -23.70 31.97 0.29
C THR A 38 -23.40 32.29 -1.18
N GLY A 39 -23.31 31.27 -2.04
CA GLY A 39 -23.03 31.41 -3.47
C GLY A 39 -22.42 30.14 -4.07
N VAL A 40 -22.40 30.04 -5.40
CA VAL A 40 -21.60 29.02 -6.11
C VAL A 40 -20.13 29.39 -5.91
N ALA A 41 -19.31 28.45 -5.44
CA ALA A 41 -17.88 28.66 -5.38
C ALA A 41 -17.35 28.94 -6.80
N ASP A 42 -16.23 29.64 -6.91
CA ASP A 42 -15.51 29.72 -8.18
C ASP A 42 -15.32 28.29 -8.72
N GLU A 43 -15.80 28.03 -9.95
CA GLU A 43 -15.85 26.68 -10.53
C GLU A 43 -14.45 26.05 -10.60
N ASP A 44 -13.42 26.85 -10.86
CA ASP A 44 -12.03 26.40 -10.91
C ASP A 44 -11.52 26.06 -9.50
N ALA A 45 -11.88 26.88 -8.50
CA ALA A 45 -11.53 26.61 -7.10
C ALA A 45 -12.22 25.34 -6.57
N GLN A 46 -13.49 25.11 -6.96
CA GLN A 46 -14.22 23.90 -6.61
C GLN A 46 -13.59 22.65 -7.25
N ALA A 47 -13.28 22.71 -8.54
CA ALA A 47 -12.65 21.60 -9.26
C ALA A 47 -11.30 21.22 -8.64
N LEU A 48 -10.48 22.21 -8.27
CA LEU A 48 -9.20 21.98 -7.58
C LEU A 48 -9.40 21.30 -6.21
N SER A 49 -10.39 21.76 -5.42
CA SER A 49 -10.67 21.17 -4.10
C SER A 49 -11.11 19.72 -4.22
N GLU A 50 -12.01 19.39 -5.15
CA GLU A 50 -12.46 18.02 -5.40
C GLU A 50 -11.30 17.11 -5.80
N MET A 51 -10.42 17.57 -6.69
CA MET A 51 -9.20 16.84 -7.05
C MET A 51 -8.31 16.56 -5.83
N LEU A 52 -8.07 17.55 -4.98
CA LEU A 52 -7.26 17.40 -3.77
C LEU A 52 -7.89 16.42 -2.77
N GLN A 53 -9.21 16.42 -2.63
CA GLN A 53 -9.93 15.45 -1.81
C GLN A 53 -9.78 14.02 -2.33
N VAL A 54 -9.89 13.82 -3.65
CA VAL A 54 -9.68 12.50 -4.27
C VAL A 54 -8.26 12.02 -4.01
N LEU A 55 -7.26 12.88 -4.18
CA LEU A 55 -5.86 12.55 -3.91
C LEU A 55 -5.62 12.19 -2.44
N ALA A 56 -6.18 12.95 -1.50
CA ALA A 56 -6.09 12.67 -0.08
C ALA A 56 -6.77 11.33 0.27
N SER A 57 -7.94 11.07 -0.29
CA SER A 57 -8.68 9.80 -0.12
C SER A 57 -7.88 8.60 -0.62
N GLN A 58 -7.29 8.70 -1.83
CA GLN A 58 -6.44 7.64 -2.39
C GLN A 58 -5.19 7.38 -1.54
N ARG A 59 -4.53 8.44 -1.04
CA ARG A 59 -3.40 8.31 -0.11
C ARG A 59 -3.79 7.60 1.18
N ASN A 60 -4.94 7.97 1.76
CA ASN A 60 -5.46 7.34 2.97
C ASN A 60 -5.75 5.86 2.77
N LYS A 61 -6.36 5.52 1.63
CA LYS A 61 -6.62 4.12 1.26
C LYS A 61 -5.32 3.32 1.13
N GLY A 62 -4.33 3.84 0.39
CA GLY A 62 -3.03 3.17 0.22
C GLY A 62 -2.27 2.99 1.54
N GLN A 63 -2.32 3.99 2.43
CA GLN A 63 -1.73 3.90 3.76
C GLN A 63 -2.42 2.83 4.62
N ALA A 64 -3.76 2.78 4.62
CA ALA A 64 -4.51 1.76 5.34
C ALA A 64 -4.22 0.34 4.81
N GLU A 65 -4.14 0.17 3.49
CA GLU A 65 -3.75 -1.11 2.87
C GLU A 65 -2.33 -1.54 3.27
N LEU A 66 -1.39 -0.60 3.31
CA LEU A 66 -0.02 -0.87 3.74
C LEU A 66 0.05 -1.28 5.22
N VAL A 67 -0.65 -0.57 6.11
CA VAL A 67 -0.75 -0.95 7.54
C VAL A 67 -1.35 -2.35 7.68
N ALA A 68 -2.42 -2.66 6.95
CA ALA A 68 -3.02 -3.99 6.98
C ALA A 68 -2.05 -5.09 6.49
N ARG A 69 -1.20 -4.81 5.50
CA ARG A 69 -0.14 -5.74 5.06
C ARG A 69 0.91 -5.98 6.14
N ILE A 70 1.31 -4.92 6.84
CA ILE A 70 2.28 -5.01 7.95
C ILE A 70 1.68 -5.81 9.11
N ASP A 71 0.43 -5.53 9.47
CA ASP A 71 -0.28 -6.26 10.53
C ASP A 71 -0.41 -7.75 10.22
N ARG A 72 -0.73 -8.12 8.97
CA ARG A 72 -0.72 -9.52 8.53
C ARG A 72 0.66 -10.16 8.66
N ALA A 73 1.72 -9.47 8.27
CA ALA A 73 3.09 -9.97 8.38
C ALA A 73 3.51 -10.19 9.84
N LEU A 74 3.16 -9.26 10.74
CA LEU A 74 3.38 -9.38 12.17
C LEU A 74 2.57 -10.54 12.78
N ALA A 75 1.31 -10.71 12.37
CA ALA A 75 0.49 -11.84 12.79
C ALA A 75 1.10 -13.18 12.35
N LYS A 76 1.59 -13.28 11.11
CA LYS A 76 2.28 -14.48 10.60
C LYS A 76 3.55 -14.78 11.40
N LEU A 77 4.36 -13.76 11.72
CA LEU A 77 5.53 -13.93 12.60
C LEU A 77 5.15 -14.45 14.00
N ALA A 78 3.97 -14.13 14.50
CA ALA A 78 3.50 -14.57 15.81
C ALA A 78 2.91 -16.00 15.79
N SER A 79 2.09 -16.32 14.78
CA SER A 79 1.37 -17.59 14.71
C SER A 79 2.15 -18.72 14.04
N ALA A 80 2.94 -18.39 13.01
CA ALA A 80 3.65 -19.34 12.17
C ALA A 80 5.06 -18.82 11.83
N PRO A 81 5.94 -18.67 12.83
CA PRO A 81 7.26 -18.07 12.65
C PRO A 81 8.17 -18.87 11.72
N GLU A 82 7.98 -20.19 11.58
CA GLU A 82 8.79 -21.01 10.67
C GLU A 82 8.43 -20.80 9.19
N ASP A 83 7.17 -20.42 8.90
CA ASP A 83 6.67 -20.17 7.54
C ASP A 83 6.93 -18.72 7.09
N PHE A 84 7.45 -17.88 7.98
CA PHE A 84 7.73 -16.49 7.65
C PHE A 84 8.94 -16.38 6.72
N GLY A 85 8.73 -15.73 5.59
CA GLY A 85 9.70 -15.66 4.50
C GLY A 85 9.47 -16.70 3.41
N LEU A 86 8.44 -17.56 3.51
CA LEU A 86 7.98 -18.41 2.42
C LEU A 86 6.83 -17.75 1.65
N CYS A 87 6.82 -17.96 0.34
CA CYS A 87 5.75 -17.53 -0.55
C CYS A 87 4.46 -18.29 -0.23
N GLU A 88 3.34 -17.57 -0.05
CA GLU A 88 2.02 -18.18 0.20
C GLU A 88 1.46 -19.01 -0.97
N ASP A 89 2.00 -18.85 -2.18
CA ASP A 89 1.48 -19.54 -3.37
C ASP A 89 2.33 -20.73 -3.82
N CYS A 90 3.66 -20.60 -3.75
CA CYS A 90 4.60 -21.63 -4.23
C CYS A 90 5.49 -22.20 -3.13
N GLU A 91 5.35 -21.73 -1.88
CA GLU A 91 6.09 -22.20 -0.71
C GLU A 91 7.62 -22.06 -0.78
N GLU A 92 8.15 -21.44 -1.85
CA GLU A 92 9.57 -21.13 -1.99
C GLU A 92 9.99 -19.94 -1.10
N GLU A 93 11.26 -19.91 -0.73
CA GLU A 93 11.84 -18.78 0.01
C GLU A 93 11.74 -17.48 -0.79
N ILE A 94 11.19 -16.44 -0.16
CA ILE A 94 11.15 -15.09 -0.69
C ILE A 94 12.57 -14.52 -0.61
N ALA A 95 13.07 -14.04 -1.74
CA ALA A 95 14.41 -13.45 -1.84
C ALA A 95 14.67 -12.42 -0.72
N PRO A 96 15.81 -12.51 -0.01
CA PRO A 96 16.10 -11.64 1.14
C PRO A 96 16.15 -10.16 0.74
N GLY A 97 16.61 -9.85 -0.47
CA GLY A 97 16.59 -8.48 -1.00
C GLY A 97 15.18 -7.90 -1.11
N ARG A 98 14.17 -8.74 -1.39
CA ARG A 98 12.78 -8.31 -1.39
C ARG A 98 12.24 -8.07 0.01
N LEU A 99 12.57 -8.93 0.97
CA LEU A 99 12.17 -8.72 2.37
C LEU A 99 12.90 -7.52 3.01
N ALA A 100 14.09 -7.17 2.53
CA ALA A 100 14.81 -5.98 2.96
C ALA A 100 14.09 -4.68 2.52
N VAL A 101 13.51 -4.66 1.32
CA VAL A 101 12.78 -3.50 0.79
C VAL A 101 11.31 -3.50 1.22
N MET A 102 10.68 -4.68 1.19
CA MET A 102 9.27 -4.92 1.52
C MET A 102 9.17 -6.04 2.56
N PRO A 103 9.42 -5.76 3.85
CA PRO A 103 9.40 -6.77 4.91
C PRO A 103 8.02 -7.39 5.15
N TYR A 104 6.96 -6.78 4.61
CA TYR A 104 5.57 -7.24 4.66
C TYR A 104 5.16 -8.09 3.45
N ALA A 105 6.09 -8.46 2.56
CA ALA A 105 5.79 -9.26 1.38
C ALA A 105 5.47 -10.71 1.77
N THR A 106 4.33 -11.24 1.29
CA THR A 106 3.88 -12.61 1.59
C THR A 106 3.96 -13.60 0.42
N ARG A 107 4.12 -13.11 -0.81
CA ARG A 107 4.26 -13.91 -2.05
C ARG A 107 5.62 -13.64 -2.67
N CYS A 108 6.20 -14.46 -3.53
CA CYS A 108 7.39 -14.12 -4.32
C CYS A 108 7.04 -13.15 -5.49
N PRO A 109 8.03 -12.51 -6.17
CA PRO A 109 7.74 -11.61 -7.29
C PRO A 109 6.96 -12.29 -8.43
N ALA A 110 7.31 -13.54 -8.75
CA ALA A 110 6.67 -14.29 -9.83
C ALA A 110 5.19 -14.58 -9.52
N CYS A 111 4.86 -14.96 -8.29
CA CYS A 111 3.48 -15.22 -7.88
C CYS A 111 2.68 -13.91 -7.69
N GLN A 112 3.30 -12.85 -7.18
CA GLN A 112 2.63 -11.54 -7.08
C GLN A 112 2.22 -11.02 -8.47
N ALA A 113 3.11 -11.12 -9.47
CA ALA A 113 2.83 -10.69 -10.84
C ALA A 113 1.65 -11.43 -11.51
N LYS A 114 1.29 -12.64 -11.05
CA LYS A 114 0.13 -13.39 -11.55
C LYS A 114 -1.20 -12.83 -11.02
N THR A 115 -1.17 -12.22 -9.85
CA THR A 115 -2.36 -11.66 -9.18
C THR A 115 -2.57 -10.18 -9.45
N GLU A 116 -1.50 -9.47 -9.77
CA GLU A 116 -1.60 -8.06 -10.14
C GLU A 116 -2.26 -7.90 -11.52
N PRO A 117 -3.13 -6.90 -11.69
CA PRO A 117 -3.71 -6.62 -12.99
C PRO A 117 -2.59 -6.30 -13.99
N ARG A 118 -2.64 -6.91 -15.17
CA ARG A 118 -1.69 -6.61 -16.25
C ARG A 118 -1.91 -5.19 -16.73
N LEU A 119 -1.09 -4.26 -16.23
CA LEU A 119 -1.05 -2.88 -16.70
C LEU A 119 -0.72 -2.88 -18.20
N GLY A 120 -1.61 -2.34 -19.02
CA GLY A 120 -1.42 -2.23 -20.47
C GLY A 120 -1.96 -3.39 -21.32
N ALA A 121 -2.66 -4.38 -20.73
CA ALA A 121 -3.33 -5.42 -21.53
C ALA A 121 -4.39 -4.88 -22.52
N GLY A 122 -4.88 -3.66 -22.30
CA GLY A 122 -5.79 -2.96 -23.22
C GLY A 122 -5.14 -1.84 -24.05
N ARG A 123 -3.83 -1.60 -23.91
CA ARG A 123 -3.16 -0.50 -24.63
C ARG A 123 -2.81 -0.98 -26.04
N ARG A 124 -3.73 -0.76 -26.98
CA ARG A 124 -3.49 -1.01 -28.41
C ARG A 124 -2.30 -0.16 -28.86
N LYS A 125 -1.33 -0.80 -29.51
CA LYS A 125 -0.27 -0.11 -30.23
C LYS A 125 -0.88 0.56 -31.47
N LEU A 126 -0.21 1.57 -32.00
CA LEU A 126 -0.62 2.22 -33.25
C LEU A 126 -0.78 1.21 -34.40
N THR A 127 -0.01 0.11 -34.35
CA THR A 127 -0.05 -1.02 -35.28
C THR A 127 -1.24 -1.96 -35.10
N ASP A 128 -2.00 -1.86 -34.00
CA ASP A 128 -3.12 -2.75 -33.69
C ASP A 128 -4.45 -2.25 -34.28
N TYR A 129 -4.44 -1.08 -34.93
CA TYR A 129 -5.57 -0.54 -35.69
C TYR A 129 -5.35 -0.86 -37.17
N ARG A 130 -6.16 -1.78 -37.72
CA ARG A 130 -6.19 -2.14 -39.14
C ARG A 130 -7.45 -1.61 -39.80
#